data_AF-A0A814NMM6-F1
#
_entry.id   AF-A0A814NMM6-F1
#
_cell.length_a   1.000
_cell.length_b   1.000
_cell.length_c   1.000
_cell.angle_alpha   90.00
_cell.angle_beta   90.00
_cell.angle_gamma   90.00
#
_symmetry.space_group_name_H-M   'P 1'
#
loop_
_entity.id
_entity.type
_entity.pdbx_description
1 polymer ?
#
loop_
_entity_poly.entity_id
_entity_poly.type
_entity_poly.pdbx_seq_one_letter_code
_entity_poly.pdbx_strand_id
1 'polypeptide(L)' 'EPPLFLGASVFFALRDAVVAARKSNGISEPLVDFPSPCTAEVLRLACEDSLAKISKVEPKIFQNQNGEELTEKPWALRP' A
#
# COMPACT_ATOMS: atom_id res chain seq x y z
N GLU A 1 12.17 27.61 -1.03
CA GLU A 1 11.69 28.82 -1.74
C GLU A 1 10.16 28.84 -1.76
N PRO A 2 9.50 30.01 -1.75
CA PRO A 2 8.03 30.12 -1.70
C PRO A 2 7.23 29.30 -2.74
N PRO A 3 7.64 29.16 -4.03
CA PRO A 3 6.83 28.44 -5.02
C PRO A 3 6.95 26.91 -4.95
N LEU A 4 8.01 26.36 -4.33
CA LEU A 4 8.25 24.92 -4.31
C LEU A 4 7.11 24.14 -3.63
N PHE A 5 6.52 24.71 -2.59
CA PHE A 5 5.43 24.07 -1.84
C PHE A 5 4.09 24.08 -2.57
N LEU A 6 3.91 24.95 -3.59
CA LEU A 6 2.69 24.96 -4.39
C LEU A 6 2.48 23.62 -5.12
N GLY A 7 3.56 22.90 -5.45
CA GLY A 7 3.49 21.56 -6.03
C GLY A 7 2.81 20.52 -5.13
N ALA A 8 2.76 20.74 -3.82
CA ALA A 8 2.03 19.86 -2.89
C ALA A 8 0.51 19.86 -3.15
N SER A 9 -0.02 20.86 -3.87
CA SER A 9 -1.43 20.84 -4.33
C SER A 9 -1.76 19.58 -5.14
N VAL A 10 -0.83 19.11 -5.99
CA VAL A 10 -0.98 17.89 -6.78
C VAL A 10 -1.03 16.65 -5.88
N PHE A 11 -0.20 16.61 -4.84
CA PHE A 11 -0.22 15.54 -3.83
C PHE A 11 -1.60 15.43 -3.17
N PHE A 12 -2.19 16.56 -2.76
CA PHE A 12 -3.51 16.56 -2.13
C PHE A 12 -4.64 16.23 -3.10
N ALA A 13 -4.56 16.67 -4.37
CA ALA A 13 -5.51 16.28 -5.41
C ALA A 13 -5.49 14.76 -5.65
N LEU A 14 -4.31 14.15 -5.70
CA LEU A 14 -4.16 12.70 -5.81
C LEU A 14 -4.71 11.96 -4.58
N ARG A 15 -4.49 12.49 -3.38
CA ARG A 15 -5.06 11.93 -2.14
C ARG A 15 -6.59 11.88 -2.21
N ASP A 16 -7.23 12.95 -2.66
CA ASP A 16 -8.69 13.02 -2.79
C ASP A 16 -9.22 12.03 -3.85
N ALA A 17 -8.51 11.89 -4.97
CA ALA A 17 -8.82 10.88 -5.99
C ALA A 17 -8.77 9.45 -5.43
N VAL A 18 -7.79 9.12 -4.59
CA VAL A 18 -7.70 7.81 -3.91
C VAL A 18 -8.87 7.60 -2.96
N VAL A 19 -9.26 8.62 -2.19
CA VAL A 19 -10.43 8.53 -1.29
C VAL A 19 -11.72 8.23 -2.07
N ALA A 20 -11.92 8.89 -3.21
CA ALA A 20 -13.05 8.62 -4.09
C ALA A 20 -13.02 7.20 -4.69
N ALA A 21 -11.83 6.71 -5.09
CA ALA A 21 -11.65 5.36 -5.60
C ALA A 21 -11.95 4.29 -4.52
N ARG A 22 -11.44 4.48 -3.29
CA ARG A 22 -11.74 3.60 -2.14
C ARG A 22 -13.24 3.53 -1.86
N LYS A 23 -13.92 4.69 -1.85
CA LYS A 23 -15.37 4.75 -1.67
C LYS A 23 -16.13 3.97 -2.74
N SER A 24 -15.66 4.03 -3.98
CA SER A 24 -16.24 3.26 -5.11
C SER A 24 -16.04 1.75 -4.95
N ASN A 25 -14.95 1.34 -4.28
CA ASN A 25 -14.65 -0.04 -3.93
C ASN A 25 -15.33 -0.52 -2.62
N GLY A 26 -16.22 0.29 -2.03
CA GLY A 26 -16.95 -0.04 -0.80
C GLY A 26 -16.12 0.10 0.48
N ILE A 27 -14.99 0.80 0.40
CA ILE A 27 -14.05 1.00 1.51
C ILE A 27 -14.33 2.37 2.10
N SER A 28 -14.74 2.39 3.37
CA SER A 28 -15.15 3.60 4.09
C SER A 28 -14.11 4.07 5.12
N GLU A 29 -13.07 3.27 5.29
CA GLU A 29 -11.97 3.51 6.20
C GLU A 29 -11.19 4.76 5.77
N PRO A 30 -10.88 5.66 6.71
CA PRO A 30 -10.16 6.89 6.43
C PRO A 30 -8.73 6.59 5.96
N LEU A 31 -8.27 7.34 4.95
CA LEU A 31 -6.88 7.29 4.49
C LEU A 31 -6.00 8.12 5.45
N VAL A 32 -5.54 7.50 6.54
CA VAL A 32 -4.79 8.15 7.62
C VAL A 32 -3.33 8.42 7.22
N ASP A 33 -2.64 7.42 6.66
CA ASP A 33 -1.20 7.49 6.37
C ASP A 33 -0.92 7.39 4.86
N PHE A 34 -0.91 8.53 4.18
CA PHE A 34 -0.57 8.61 2.75
C PHE A 34 0.84 9.21 2.56
N PRO A 35 1.86 8.39 2.23
CA PRO A 35 3.25 8.86 2.22
C PRO A 35 3.58 9.68 0.98
N SER A 36 4.45 10.67 1.15
CA SER A 36 5.16 11.33 0.04
C SER A 36 6.51 10.63 -0.16
N PRO A 37 6.94 10.36 -1.42
CA PRO A 37 6.29 10.71 -2.69
C PRO A 37 5.14 9.76 -3.08
N CYS A 38 4.10 10.29 -3.71
CA CYS A 38 2.99 9.51 -4.27
C CYS A 38 3.38 8.80 -5.56
N THR A 39 4.23 7.78 -5.45
CA THR A 39 4.59 6.94 -6.59
C THR A 39 3.36 6.20 -7.11
N ALA A 40 3.44 5.73 -8.36
CA ALA A 40 2.36 4.95 -8.98
C ALA A 40 2.04 3.68 -8.16
N GLU A 41 3.04 3.06 -7.54
CA GLU A 41 2.87 1.90 -6.66
C GLU A 41 2.00 2.23 -5.44
N VAL A 42 2.35 3.29 -4.70
CA VAL A 42 1.60 3.72 -3.51
C VAL A 42 0.15 4.04 -3.87
N LEU A 43 -0.07 4.79 -4.95
CA LEU A 43 -1.41 5.11 -5.46
C LEU A 43 -2.21 3.84 -5.80
N ARG A 44 -1.60 2.93 -6.54
CA ARG A 44 -2.28 1.72 -7.02
C ARG A 44 -2.70 0.79 -5.89
N LEU A 45 -1.83 0.62 -4.90
CA LEU A 45 -2.09 -0.22 -3.73
C LEU A 45 -3.10 0.44 -2.78
N ALA A 46 -3.08 1.77 -2.64
CA ALA A 46 -4.01 2.50 -1.77
C ALA A 46 -5.46 2.50 -2.26
N CYS A 47 -5.72 2.22 -3.54
CA CYS A 47 -7.09 2.09 -4.06
C CYS A 47 -7.83 0.85 -3.52
N GLU A 48 -7.09 -0.19 -3.08
CA GLU A 48 -7.64 -1.43 -2.50
C GLU A 48 -8.79 -2.07 -3.31
N ASP A 49 -8.61 -2.13 -4.63
CA ASP A 49 -9.56 -2.81 -5.51
C ASP A 49 -9.43 -4.34 -5.45
N SER A 50 -10.26 -5.05 -6.23
CA SER A 50 -10.24 -6.52 -6.27
C SER A 50 -8.86 -7.08 -6.64
N LEU A 51 -8.17 -6.45 -7.59
CA LEU A 51 -6.83 -6.88 -8.00
C LEU A 51 -5.80 -6.67 -6.90
N ALA A 52 -5.79 -5.51 -6.23
CA ALA A 52 -4.90 -5.26 -5.11
C ALA A 52 -5.10 -6.29 -3.98
N LYS A 53 -6.36 -6.65 -3.69
CA LYS A 53 -6.69 -7.68 -2.69
C LYS A 53 -6.16 -9.06 -3.07
N ILE A 54 -6.28 -9.46 -4.33
CA ILE A 54 -5.77 -10.74 -4.83
C ILE A 54 -4.24 -10.78 -4.84
N SER A 55 -3.59 -9.63 -5.07
CA SER A 55 -2.12 -9.53 -5.09
C SER A 55 -1.46 -9.52 -3.70
N LYS A 56 -2.24 -9.48 -2.62
CA LYS A 56 -1.69 -9.41 -1.27
C LYS A 56 -1.00 -10.72 -0.91
N VAL A 57 0.30 -10.66 -0.62
CA VAL A 57 1.10 -11.84 -0.24
C VAL A 57 1.37 -11.79 1.26
N GLU A 58 0.86 -12.78 1.98
CA GLU A 58 1.13 -12.95 3.41
C GLU A 58 2.42 -13.78 3.61
N PRO A 59 3.29 -13.38 4.55
CA PRO A 59 4.46 -14.18 4.90
C PRO A 59 4.03 -15.53 5.46
N LYS A 60 4.74 -16.59 5.08
CA LYS A 60 4.52 -17.93 5.65
C LYS A 60 5.42 -18.11 6.88
N ILE A 61 4.84 -18.67 7.93
CA ILE A 61 5.55 -19.00 9.17
C ILE A 61 5.90 -20.48 9.11
N PHE A 62 7.17 -20.80 9.38
CA PHE A 62 7.68 -22.17 9.40
C PHE A 62 8.34 -22.43 10.75
N GLN A 63 8.16 -23.66 11.23
CA GLN A 63 8.78 -24.13 12.46
C GLN A 63 10.05 -24.89 12.09
N ASN A 64 11.19 -24.42 12.59
CA ASN A 64 12.45 -25.15 12.45
C ASN A 64 12.49 -26.39 13.35
N GLN A 65 13.43 -27.30 13.09
CA GLN A 65 13.70 -28.48 13.93
C GLN A 65 14.09 -28.12 15.37
N ASN A 66 14.53 -26.87 15.60
CA ASN A 66 14.89 -26.33 16.91
C ASN A 66 13.71 -25.68 17.65
N GLY A 67 12.49 -25.67 17.07
CA GLY A 67 11.31 -25.00 17.64
C GLY A 67 11.29 -23.47 17.47
N GLU A 68 12.15 -22.93 16.61
CA GLU A 68 12.20 -21.50 16.28
C GLU A 68 11.19 -21.20 15.15
N GLU A 69 10.30 -20.22 15.35
CA GLU A 69 9.45 -19.69 14.29
C GLU A 69 10.25 -18.79 13.37
N LEU A 70 10.43 -19.23 12.13
CA LEU A 70 10.99 -18.44 11.06
C LEU A 70 9.86 -17.89 10.17
N THR A 71 9.87 -16.59 9.95
CA THR A 71 9.03 -15.94 8.94
C THR A 71 9.79 -15.93 7.62
N GLU A 72 9.32 -16.66 6.59
CA GLU A 72 9.89 -16.46 5.26
C GLU A 72 9.41 -15.13 4.70
N LYS A 73 10.33 -14.43 4.03
CA LYS A 73 9.97 -13.25 3.25
C LYS A 73 9.02 -13.70 2.13
N PRO A 74 7.89 -13.01 1.93
CA PRO A 74 6.84 -13.44 1.00
C PRO A 74 7.30 -13.51 -0.47
N TRP A 75 8.40 -12.84 -0.82
CA TRP A 75 8.99 -12.81 -2.16
C TRP A 75 10.21 -13.73 -2.32
N ALA A 76 10.61 -14.50 -1.30
CA ALA A 76 11.78 -15.36 -1.38
C ALA A 76 11.59 -16.43 -2.47
N LEU A 77 12.47 -16.41 -3.49
CA LEU A 77 12.57 -17.48 -4.48
C LEU A 77 13.02 -18.75 -3.74
N ARG A 78 12.20 -19.80 -3.77
CA ARG A 78 12.64 -21.11 -3.28
C ARG A 78 13.76 -21.63 -4.20
N PRO A 79 14.88 -22.15 -3.68
CA PRO A 79 15.78 -22.97 -4.48
C PRO A 79 15.11 -24.26 -4.95
#